data_AF-A0AAU7GL19-F1
#
_entry.id   AF-A0AAU7GL19-F1
#
_cell.length_a   1.000
_cell.length_b   1.000
_cell.length_c   1.000
_cell.angle_alpha   90.00
_cell.angle_beta   90.00
_cell.angle_gamma   90.00
#
_symmetry.space_group_name_H-M   'P 1'
#
loop_
_entity.id
_entity.type
_entity.pdbx_description
1 polymer ?
#
loop_
_entity_poly.entity_id
_entity_poly.type
_entity_poly.pdbx_seq_one_letter_code
_entity_poly.pdbx_strand_id
1 'polypeptide(L)'
;MDKTRKYDRALQLEILNALIDCAPNSLNKAQERDLIEKFDNYDHFVACMLYLEMHSLVSTPFVRSETMAGVDFIFNAPYCNITEKGIDFLLDDGGLSAILKVQTVRLHNDTIVALEDIIRVANISEDQKKGLISKLRELPGDAIKHLTLQLLTQGVLNLPNALRLIQTTLQ
;
A
#
# COMPACT_ATOMS: atom_id res chain seq x y z
N MET A 1 21.15 13.33 21.21
CA MET A 1 21.41 12.68 19.91
C MET A 1 20.59 13.38 18.84
N ASP A 2 21.16 13.64 17.66
CA ASP A 2 20.41 14.21 16.53
C ASP A 2 19.31 13.25 16.03
N LYS A 3 18.23 13.79 15.44
CA LYS A 3 17.09 12.98 14.98
C LYS A 3 17.46 12.02 13.85
N THR A 4 18.33 12.43 12.93
CA THR A 4 18.75 11.57 11.81
C THR A 4 19.61 10.41 12.32
N ARG A 5 20.50 10.68 13.27
CA ARG A 5 21.30 9.66 13.96
C ARG A 5 20.44 8.72 14.81
N LYS A 6 19.41 9.25 15.49
CA LYS A 6 18.50 8.46 16.35
C LYS A 6 17.66 7.44 15.56
N TYR A 7 17.39 7.72 14.29
CA TYR A 7 16.59 6.87 13.41
C TYR A 7 17.34 6.56 12.12
N ASP A 8 18.60 6.14 12.30
CA ASP A 8 19.49 5.78 11.20
C ASP A 8 18.93 4.59 10.42
N ARG A 9 18.88 4.72 9.10
CA ARG A 9 18.29 3.70 8.21
C ARG A 9 19.16 2.46 8.07
N ALA A 10 20.48 2.60 8.15
CA ALA A 10 21.39 1.45 8.11
C ALA A 10 21.21 0.59 9.38
N LEU A 11 21.13 1.20 10.56
CA LEU A 11 20.89 0.47 11.81
C LEU A 11 19.51 -0.20 11.87
N GLN A 12 18.49 0.44 11.31
CA GLN A 12 17.17 -0.18 11.17
C GLN A 12 17.20 -1.39 10.23
N LEU A 13 17.97 -1.31 9.14
CA LEU A 13 18.17 -2.43 8.23
C LEU A 13 18.92 -3.59 8.89
N GLU A 14 19.91 -3.29 9.75
CA GLU A 14 20.59 -4.31 10.57
C GLU A 14 19.62 -5.10 11.47
N ILE A 15 18.64 -4.43 12.07
CA ILE A 15 17.58 -5.10 12.86
C ILE A 15 16.76 -6.03 11.96
N LEU A 16 16.26 -5.51 10.82
CA LEU A 16 15.39 -6.28 9.93
C LEU A 16 16.12 -7.50 9.35
N ASN A 17 17.38 -7.35 8.94
CA ASN A 17 18.21 -8.44 8.45
C ASN A 17 18.47 -9.49 9.54
N ALA A 18 18.80 -9.07 10.76
CA ALA A 18 18.99 -10.01 11.85
C ALA A 18 17.72 -10.85 12.12
N LEU A 19 16.54 -10.25 12.03
CA LEU A 19 15.26 -10.94 12.25
C LEU A 19 14.86 -11.84 11.08
N ILE A 20 15.11 -11.45 9.82
CA ILE A 20 14.80 -12.32 8.67
C ILE A 20 15.74 -13.52 8.59
N ASP A 21 17.02 -13.35 8.96
CA ASP A 21 18.03 -14.42 8.91
C ASP A 21 17.76 -15.53 9.94
N CYS A 22 17.15 -15.20 11.09
CA CYS A 22 16.79 -16.20 12.10
C CYS A 22 15.38 -16.77 11.93
N ALA A 23 14.51 -16.14 11.14
CA ALA A 23 13.14 -16.58 10.95
C ALA A 23 13.07 -18.05 10.42
N PRO A 24 12.11 -18.87 10.90
CA PRO A 24 11.02 -18.56 11.83
C PRO A 24 11.43 -18.64 13.32
N ASN A 25 12.72 -18.80 13.63
CA ASN A 25 13.22 -18.79 15.00
C ASN A 25 13.54 -17.36 15.47
N SER A 26 13.83 -17.23 16.76
CA SER A 26 14.26 -15.97 17.38
C SER A 26 15.78 -15.84 17.43
N LEU A 27 16.25 -14.61 17.63
CA LEU A 27 17.66 -14.33 17.93
C LEU A 27 18.11 -15.10 19.17
N ASN A 28 19.21 -15.81 19.05
CA ASN A 28 19.87 -16.38 20.22
C ASN A 28 20.63 -15.29 21.00
N LYS A 29 21.11 -15.61 22.21
CA LYS A 29 21.77 -14.65 23.10
C LYS A 29 23.09 -14.07 22.58
N ALA A 30 23.76 -14.73 21.64
CA ALA A 30 24.93 -14.16 20.98
C ALA A 30 24.50 -13.14 19.93
N GLN A 31 23.60 -13.53 19.03
CA GLN A 31 23.06 -12.64 17.99
C GLN A 31 22.39 -11.39 18.55
N GLU A 32 21.61 -11.53 19.64
CA GLU A 32 20.99 -10.42 20.35
C GLU A 32 22.03 -9.40 20.84
N ARG A 33 23.12 -9.88 21.44
CA ARG A 33 24.20 -9.04 21.95
C ARG A 33 24.93 -8.34 20.81
N ASP A 34 25.32 -9.08 19.78
CA ASP A 34 26.03 -8.57 18.61
C ASP A 34 25.21 -7.50 17.89
N LEU A 35 23.88 -7.65 17.84
CA LEU A 35 22.98 -6.65 17.28
C LEU A 35 22.90 -5.38 18.14
N ILE A 36 22.71 -5.52 19.46
CA ILE A 36 22.57 -4.37 20.38
C ILE A 36 23.87 -3.56 20.44
N GLU A 37 25.04 -4.20 20.37
CA GLU A 37 26.35 -3.54 20.40
C GLU A 37 26.62 -2.63 19.19
N LYS A 38 25.85 -2.76 18.09
CA LYS A 38 25.92 -1.84 16.94
C LYS A 38 25.35 -0.44 17.23
N PHE A 39 24.60 -0.29 18.32
CA PHE A 39 23.94 0.96 18.69
C PHE A 39 24.76 1.75 19.72
N ASP A 40 24.68 3.08 19.66
CA ASP A 40 25.35 3.97 20.61
C ASP A 40 25.06 3.64 22.09
N ASN A 41 23.84 3.17 22.38
CA ASN A 41 23.39 2.70 23.68
C ASN A 41 22.06 1.95 23.53
N TYR A 42 21.59 1.33 24.62
CA TYR A 42 20.36 0.56 24.63
C TYR A 42 19.11 1.40 24.30
N ASP A 43 19.02 2.66 24.75
CA ASP A 43 17.89 3.54 24.41
C ASP A 43 17.82 3.86 22.91
N HIS A 44 18.97 3.91 22.23
CA HIS A 44 19.03 4.06 20.78
C HIS A 44 18.47 2.82 20.07
N PHE A 45 18.88 1.61 20.50
CA PHE A 45 18.30 0.36 20.03
C PHE A 45 16.78 0.31 20.23
N VAL A 46 16.31 0.64 21.44
CA VAL A 46 14.88 0.71 21.79
C VAL A 46 14.13 1.68 20.87
N ALA A 47 14.67 2.88 20.65
CA ALA A 47 14.04 3.87 19.80
C ALA A 47 13.89 3.40 18.34
N CYS A 48 14.93 2.78 17.77
CA CYS A 48 14.88 2.23 16.42
C CYS A 48 13.88 1.08 16.30
N MET A 49 13.90 0.15 17.25
CA MET A 49 13.02 -1.01 17.25
C MET A 49 11.54 -0.62 17.44
N LEU A 50 11.23 0.33 18.34
CA LEU A 50 9.88 0.88 18.49
C LEU A 50 9.41 1.60 17.22
N TYR A 51 10.29 2.29 16.51
CA TYR A 51 9.93 2.92 15.25
C TYR A 51 9.57 1.90 14.17
N LEU A 52 10.32 0.79 14.08
CA LEU A 52 9.99 -0.32 13.20
C LEU A 52 8.65 -0.97 13.58
N GLU A 53 8.36 -1.11 14.87
CA GLU A 53 7.07 -1.60 15.37
C GLU A 53 5.91 -0.67 14.98
N MET A 54 6.09 0.65 15.08
CA MET A 54 5.09 1.64 14.66
C MET A 54 4.71 1.54 13.18
N HIS A 55 5.66 1.15 12.33
CA HIS A 55 5.42 0.87 10.90
C HIS A 55 4.97 -0.57 10.63
N SER A 56 4.80 -1.35 11.68
CA SER A 56 4.48 -2.78 11.64
C SER A 56 5.50 -3.58 10.82
N LEU A 57 6.77 -3.21 10.82
CA LEU A 57 7.85 -3.98 10.17
C LEU A 57 8.39 -5.09 11.09
N VAL A 58 8.24 -4.90 12.40
CA VAL A 58 8.51 -5.89 13.45
C VAL A 58 7.33 -5.95 14.41
N SER A 59 7.13 -7.08 15.09
CA SER A 59 6.08 -7.26 16.08
C SER A 59 6.64 -7.60 17.47
N THR A 60 6.01 -7.05 18.50
CA THR A 60 6.22 -7.41 19.93
C THR A 60 7.69 -7.41 20.40
N PRO A 61 8.50 -6.38 20.09
CA PRO A 61 9.92 -6.36 20.42
C PRO A 61 10.21 -6.22 21.91
N PHE A 62 9.31 -5.65 22.72
CA PHE A 62 9.59 -5.35 24.12
C PHE A 62 8.46 -5.74 25.06
N VAL A 63 8.84 -6.18 26.26
CA VAL A 63 7.98 -6.13 27.45
C VAL A 63 8.25 -4.81 28.15
N ARG A 64 7.19 -4.08 28.50
CA ARG A 64 7.29 -2.82 29.26
C ARG A 64 7.14 -3.11 30.75
N SER A 65 8.06 -2.58 31.55
CA SER A 65 7.99 -2.63 33.01
C SER A 65 7.87 -1.21 33.56
N GLU A 66 6.78 -0.94 34.27
CA GLU A 66 6.59 0.35 34.96
C GLU A 66 7.19 0.26 36.36
N THR A 67 8.14 1.16 36.63
CA THR A 67 8.81 1.27 37.93
C THR A 67 8.61 2.68 38.48
N MET A 68 8.96 2.89 39.76
CA MET A 68 8.96 4.23 40.35
C MET A 68 9.95 5.20 39.67
N ALA A 69 10.92 4.68 38.89
CA ALA A 69 11.91 5.46 38.16
C ALA A 69 11.51 5.75 36.70
N GLY A 70 10.44 5.14 36.19
CA GLY A 70 9.98 5.31 34.82
C GLY A 70 9.58 4.00 34.14
N VAL A 71 9.62 3.98 32.82
CA VAL A 71 9.30 2.81 31.99
C VAL A 71 10.59 2.17 31.48
N ASP A 72 10.81 0.91 31.83
CA ASP A 72 11.90 0.10 31.31
C ASP A 72 11.40 -0.78 30.15
N PHE A 73 12.22 -0.89 29.10
CA PHE A 73 11.96 -1.72 27.94
C PHE A 73 12.87 -2.95 27.96
N ILE A 74 12.29 -4.13 28.14
CA ILE A 74 13.03 -5.39 28.17
C ILE A 74 12.88 -6.08 26.81
N PHE A 75 13.99 -6.27 26.09
CA PHE A 75 13.95 -6.88 24.76
C PHE A 75 13.43 -8.31 24.85
N ASN A 76 12.38 -8.59 24.08
CA ASN A 76 11.62 -9.83 24.12
C ASN A 76 11.94 -10.70 22.90
N ALA A 77 13.24 -11.03 22.72
CA ALA A 77 13.73 -11.75 21.54
C ALA A 77 12.89 -12.97 21.13
N PRO A 78 12.40 -13.85 22.05
CA PRO A 78 11.60 -15.02 21.67
C PRO A 78 10.27 -14.69 20.99
N TYR A 79 9.74 -13.49 21.20
CA TYR A 79 8.48 -13.04 20.63
C TYR A 79 8.65 -11.89 19.64
N CYS A 80 9.88 -11.41 19.44
CA CYS A 80 10.17 -10.40 18.44
C CYS A 80 10.26 -11.07 17.06
N ASN A 81 9.37 -10.70 16.15
CA ASN A 81 9.33 -11.28 14.81
C ASN A 81 9.34 -10.18 13.74
N ILE A 82 9.96 -10.48 12.60
CA ILE A 82 9.75 -9.69 11.38
C ILE A 82 8.34 -9.98 10.84
N THR A 83 7.63 -8.94 10.39
CA THR A 83 6.27 -9.07 9.86
C THR A 83 6.27 -9.29 8.35
N GLU A 84 5.09 -9.53 7.76
CA GLU A 84 4.93 -9.54 6.30
C GLU A 84 5.37 -8.21 5.68
N LYS A 85 5.11 -7.07 6.32
CA LYS A 85 5.55 -5.77 5.81
C LYS A 85 7.07 -5.59 5.92
N GLY A 86 7.69 -6.12 6.97
CA GLY A 86 9.14 -6.14 7.12
C GLY A 86 9.81 -6.96 6.02
N ILE A 87 9.26 -8.12 5.71
CA ILE A 87 9.72 -8.98 4.61
C ILE A 87 9.50 -8.29 3.27
N ASP A 88 8.29 -7.79 2.99
CA ASP A 88 7.97 -7.06 1.76
C ASP A 88 8.89 -5.84 1.57
N PHE A 89 9.24 -5.14 2.66
CA PHE A 89 10.19 -4.01 2.63
C PHE A 89 11.61 -4.45 2.26
N LEU A 90 12.07 -5.60 2.76
CA LEU A 90 13.41 -6.12 2.46
C LEU A 90 13.53 -6.67 1.04
N LEU A 91 12.46 -7.26 0.51
CA LEU A 91 12.45 -7.80 -0.86
C LEU A 91 12.37 -6.69 -1.92
N ASP A 92 11.85 -5.51 -1.56
CA ASP A 92 11.72 -4.33 -2.42
C ASP A 92 10.98 -4.62 -3.76
N ASP A 93 10.12 -5.64 -3.76
CA ASP A 93 9.33 -6.08 -4.91
C ASP A 93 7.84 -5.69 -4.80
N GLY A 94 7.49 -4.92 -3.77
CA GLY A 94 6.12 -4.55 -3.43
C GLY A 94 5.32 -5.64 -2.73
N GLY A 95 5.90 -6.84 -2.60
CA GLY A 95 5.43 -7.92 -1.76
C GLY A 95 4.07 -8.52 -2.10
N LEU A 96 3.57 -9.39 -1.22
CA LEU A 96 2.23 -9.97 -1.36
C LEU A 96 1.13 -8.91 -1.27
N SER A 97 1.42 -7.78 -0.63
CA SER A 97 0.53 -6.61 -0.59
C SER A 97 0.19 -6.07 -1.99
N ALA A 98 1.14 -6.05 -2.92
CA ALA A 98 0.90 -5.61 -4.30
C ALA A 98 -0.03 -6.57 -5.07
N ILE A 99 0.05 -7.86 -4.77
CA ILE A 99 -0.76 -8.91 -5.40
C ILE A 99 -2.18 -8.97 -4.78
N LEU A 100 -2.29 -8.79 -3.46
CA LEU A 100 -3.54 -8.99 -2.72
C LEU A 100 -4.40 -7.72 -2.64
N LYS A 101 -3.83 -6.51 -2.70
CA LYS A 101 -4.58 -5.23 -2.68
C LYS A 101 -4.92 -4.70 -4.07
N VAL A 102 -5.12 -5.59 -5.04
CA VAL A 102 -5.61 -5.25 -6.37
C VAL A 102 -7.02 -4.67 -6.25
N GLN A 103 -7.14 -3.34 -6.15
CA GLN A 103 -8.40 -2.58 -6.18
C GLN A 103 -9.09 -2.59 -7.56
N THR A 104 -8.51 -3.32 -8.52
CA THR A 104 -8.95 -3.49 -9.91
C THR A 104 -10.33 -4.15 -10.04
N VAL A 105 -11.07 -4.43 -8.96
CA VAL A 105 -12.48 -4.87 -9.07
C VAL A 105 -13.45 -3.76 -8.63
N ARG A 106 -13.12 -2.93 -7.63
CA ARG A 106 -14.04 -1.88 -7.13
C ARG A 106 -14.14 -0.68 -8.07
N LEU A 107 -13.02 -0.22 -8.65
CA LEU A 107 -13.03 0.95 -9.56
C LEU A 107 -13.77 0.69 -10.89
N HIS A 108 -13.83 -0.56 -11.36
CA HIS A 108 -14.55 -0.88 -12.60
C HIS A 108 -16.07 -0.77 -12.42
N ASN A 109 -16.63 -1.11 -11.27
CA ASN A 109 -18.08 -1.10 -11.08
C ASN A 109 -18.68 0.30 -11.24
N ASP A 110 -18.07 1.32 -10.62
CA ASP A 110 -18.55 2.71 -10.76
C ASP A 110 -18.38 3.21 -12.20
N THR A 111 -17.31 2.77 -12.89
CA THR A 111 -17.06 3.09 -14.30
C THR A 111 -18.10 2.43 -15.22
N ILE A 112 -18.49 1.19 -14.94
CA ILE A 112 -19.55 0.48 -15.69
C ILE A 112 -20.87 1.23 -15.55
N VAL A 113 -21.24 1.64 -14.33
CA VAL A 113 -22.48 2.41 -14.10
C VAL A 113 -22.47 3.72 -14.91
N ALA A 114 -21.36 4.47 -14.88
CA ALA A 114 -21.24 5.70 -15.65
C ALA A 114 -21.38 5.47 -17.17
N LEU A 115 -20.79 4.39 -17.70
CA LEU A 115 -20.92 4.01 -19.11
C LEU A 115 -22.36 3.54 -19.45
N GLU A 116 -23.03 2.84 -18.55
CA GLU A 116 -24.45 2.48 -18.71
C GLU A 116 -25.33 3.72 -18.80
N ASP A 117 -25.10 4.73 -17.97
CA ASP A 117 -25.87 5.97 -17.99
C ASP A 117 -25.69 6.72 -19.32
N ILE A 118 -24.46 6.76 -19.86
CA ILE A 118 -24.19 7.30 -21.20
C ILE A 118 -24.97 6.53 -22.28
N ILE A 119 -25.01 5.20 -22.21
CA ILE A 119 -25.76 4.37 -23.16
C ILE A 119 -27.27 4.62 -23.04
N ARG A 120 -27.80 4.82 -21.83
CA ARG A 120 -29.24 5.06 -21.59
C ARG A 120 -29.73 6.36 -22.22
N VAL A 121 -28.91 7.41 -22.19
CA VAL A 121 -29.23 8.72 -22.78
C VAL A 121 -28.94 8.80 -24.28
N ALA A 122 -28.26 7.80 -24.87
CA ALA A 122 -27.97 7.77 -26.29
C ALA A 122 -29.26 7.66 -27.12
N ASN A 123 -29.30 8.38 -28.24
CA ASN A 123 -30.42 8.37 -29.18
C ASN A 123 -30.35 7.14 -30.13
N ILE A 124 -30.49 5.94 -29.56
CA ILE A 124 -30.50 4.64 -30.25
C ILE A 124 -31.68 3.80 -29.77
N SER A 125 -32.01 2.69 -30.45
CA SER A 125 -33.17 1.87 -30.08
C SER A 125 -32.98 1.16 -28.74
N GLU A 126 -34.07 0.85 -28.04
CA GLU A 126 -34.02 0.18 -26.73
C GLU A 126 -33.38 -1.21 -26.79
N ASP A 127 -33.55 -1.94 -27.89
CA ASP A 127 -32.89 -3.23 -28.11
C ASP A 127 -31.38 -3.08 -28.26
N GLN A 128 -30.92 -2.02 -28.94
CA GLN A 128 -29.50 -1.70 -29.05
C GLN A 128 -28.91 -1.29 -27.68
N LYS A 129 -29.62 -0.49 -26.89
CA LYS A 129 -29.19 -0.13 -25.53
C LYS A 129 -29.01 -1.37 -24.65
N LYS A 130 -30.00 -2.27 -24.62
CA LYS A 130 -29.91 -3.53 -23.87
C LYS A 130 -28.73 -4.39 -24.30
N GLY A 131 -28.51 -4.54 -25.61
CA GLY A 131 -27.39 -5.29 -26.15
C GLY A 131 -26.03 -4.72 -25.77
N LEU A 132 -25.88 -3.38 -25.80
CA LEU A 132 -24.64 -2.70 -25.39
C LEU A 132 -24.37 -2.83 -23.90
N ILE A 133 -25.39 -2.67 -23.05
CA ILE A 133 -25.25 -2.83 -21.59
C ILE A 133 -24.85 -4.26 -21.23
N SER A 134 -25.45 -5.27 -21.88
CA SER A 134 -25.07 -6.68 -21.66
C SER A 134 -23.59 -6.91 -21.99
N LYS A 135 -23.17 -6.49 -23.19
CA LYS A 135 -21.78 -6.63 -23.62
C LYS A 135 -20.81 -5.90 -22.69
N LEU A 136 -21.15 -4.70 -22.23
CA LEU A 136 -20.34 -3.92 -21.30
C LEU A 136 -20.11 -4.67 -19.97
N ARG A 137 -21.15 -5.32 -19.42
CA ARG A 137 -21.07 -6.08 -18.17
C ARG A 137 -20.27 -7.38 -18.30
N GLU A 138 -20.17 -7.92 -19.51
CA GLU A 138 -19.41 -9.13 -19.81
C GLU A 138 -17.92 -8.85 -20.05
N LEU A 139 -17.50 -7.58 -20.17
CA LEU A 139 -16.11 -7.24 -20.42
C LEU A 139 -15.21 -7.49 -19.20
N PRO A 140 -13.98 -8.01 -19.41
CA PRO A 140 -12.98 -8.07 -18.34
C PRO A 140 -12.53 -6.65 -17.96
N GLY A 141 -12.07 -6.47 -16.71
CA GLY A 141 -11.66 -5.16 -16.19
C GLY A 141 -10.65 -4.43 -17.07
N ASP A 142 -9.62 -5.12 -17.58
CA ASP A 142 -8.64 -4.46 -18.45
C ASP A 142 -9.24 -3.98 -19.78
N ALA A 143 -10.25 -4.66 -20.33
CA ALA A 143 -10.96 -4.18 -21.51
C ALA A 143 -11.81 -2.93 -21.18
N ILE A 144 -12.39 -2.86 -19.99
CA ILE A 144 -13.10 -1.67 -19.51
C ILE A 144 -12.13 -0.49 -19.38
N LYS A 145 -10.93 -0.67 -18.81
CA LYS A 145 -9.90 0.40 -18.76
C LYS A 145 -9.55 0.92 -20.15
N HIS A 146 -9.29 0.02 -21.09
CA HIS A 146 -8.94 0.40 -22.46
C HIS A 146 -10.08 1.17 -23.14
N LEU A 147 -11.32 0.68 -23.00
CA LEU A 147 -12.50 1.36 -23.52
C LEU A 147 -12.64 2.77 -22.93
N THR A 148 -12.52 2.91 -21.61
CA THR A 148 -12.62 4.22 -20.92
C THR A 148 -11.55 5.19 -21.41
N LEU A 149 -10.30 4.76 -21.57
CA LEU A 149 -9.22 5.62 -22.05
C LEU A 149 -9.46 6.08 -23.51
N GLN A 150 -9.96 5.19 -24.36
CA GLN A 150 -10.35 5.53 -25.74
C GLN A 150 -11.49 6.54 -25.76
N LEU A 151 -12.54 6.32 -24.97
CA LEU A 151 -13.67 7.24 -24.88
C LEU A 151 -13.27 8.62 -24.34
N LEU A 152 -12.38 8.67 -23.35
CA LEU A 152 -11.85 9.93 -22.81
C LEU A 152 -11.06 10.69 -23.88
N THR A 153 -10.21 10.00 -24.63
CA THR A 153 -9.47 10.59 -25.75
C THR A 153 -10.41 11.19 -26.79
N GLN A 154 -11.44 10.43 -27.20
CA GLN A 154 -12.43 10.90 -28.16
C GLN A 154 -13.27 12.06 -27.61
N GLY A 155 -13.61 12.05 -26.32
CA GLY A 155 -14.32 13.13 -25.65
C GLY A 155 -13.54 14.44 -25.67
N VAL A 156 -12.24 14.39 -25.32
CA VAL A 156 -11.35 15.56 -25.37
C VAL A 156 -11.24 16.12 -26.78
N LEU A 157 -11.09 15.27 -27.79
CA LEU A 157 -11.02 15.69 -29.19
C LEU A 157 -12.32 16.35 -29.69
N ASN A 158 -13.47 15.95 -29.15
CA ASN A 158 -14.78 16.50 -29.52
C ASN A 158 -15.22 17.68 -28.64
N LEU A 159 -14.49 18.00 -27.56
CA LEU A 159 -14.82 19.09 -26.65
C LEU A 159 -14.93 20.46 -27.36
N PRO A 160 -14.05 20.84 -28.31
CA PRO A 160 -14.20 22.09 -29.05
C PRO A 160 -15.51 22.16 -29.86
N ASN A 161 -15.94 21.03 -30.44
CA ASN A 161 -17.19 20.95 -31.19
C ASN A 161 -18.40 21.14 -30.26
N ALA A 162 -18.36 20.54 -29.08
CA ALA A 162 -19.41 20.70 -28.06
C ALA A 162 -19.51 22.17 -27.59
N LEU A 163 -18.38 22.82 -27.32
CA LEU A 163 -18.36 24.23 -26.93
C LEU A 163 -18.92 25.15 -28.02
N ARG A 164 -18.58 24.88 -29.29
CA ARG A 164 -19.12 25.62 -30.43
C ARG A 164 -20.64 25.47 -30.55
N LEU A 165 -21.16 24.26 -30.33
CA LEU A 165 -22.60 24.02 -30.37
C LEU A 165 -23.33 24.81 -29.28
N ILE A 166 -22.82 24.78 -28.04
CA ILE A 166 -23.36 25.56 -26.91
C ILE A 166 -23.37 27.05 -27.23
N GLN A 167 -22.28 27.59 -27.78
CA GLN A 167 -22.21 28.99 -28.19
C GLN A 167 -23.26 29.35 -29.25
N THR A 168 -23.53 28.44 -30.20
CA THR A 168 -24.49 28.68 -31.29
C THR A 168 -25.94 28.60 -30.81
N THR A 169 -26.22 27.79 -29.78
CA THR A 169 -27.59 27.64 -29.22
C THR A 169 -27.96 28.73 -28.21
N LEU A 170 -26.96 29.36 -27.57
CA LEU A 170 -27.15 30.44 -26.59
C LEU A 170 -27.13 31.85 -27.20
N GLN A 171 -26.87 31.97 -28.51
CA GLN A 171 -26.94 33.21 -29.29
C GLN A 171 -28.25 33.26 -30.07
#